data_AF-A0A973HPL3-F1
#
_entry.id   AF-A0A973HPL3-F1
#
_cell.length_a   1.000
_cell.length_b   1.000
_cell.length_c   1.000
_cell.angle_alpha   90.00
_cell.angle_beta   90.00
_cell.angle_gamma   90.00
#
_symmetry.space_group_name_H-M   'P 1'
#
loop_
_entity.id
_entity.type
_entity.pdbx_description
1 polymer ?
#
loop_
_entity_poly.entity_id
_entity_poly.type
_entity_poly.pdbx_seq_one_letter_code
_entity_poly.pdbx_strand_id
1 'polypeptide(L)'
;MNKITDTYDKSTLMSQNYLDYSSISETTAQVTGKTISQLETFKEFAKNGTAVKGGNADQRVWNDKSYVPITLKTQCIDCLHCVVACPHSAIHYDVSPKKPSALIKSSQVLLSKFPGFHLSNLTEDFTITKAETTYDHCKGCFVCASACPTDAIHFVPVDSLDFTKFNGEKINPEDLKDIYVEPDMRNLRKIESVIEESKINDTSYEHPAFTDRTEHLNNGSNILADFIIQSQFDHVSIYPITPNSKVHKALELHVKNQVDSSTKHKLKLRSSLSEEAGYAFLTGAAAQGKRALMCQGSQSLAQLYEFMNINPGMRLPIFMLELTRALNPGTSIKPDHTTTMRTCDTGEIVIFGRSIQDNYDKSFLLLKLMESNEVWIPGRLVVKGFIETHTMSTQCQNPVQKMTDEEANKFLKGPKNPYVFNESENRALGVLDIDAHYFEEKFAIDQNLIHAGDAFDTVAEELSKFTERQPIQKIVRFPRTDEIDYCIVALNDPDLITAEYVADSLKTQGINCGVVSINLYRPFPGDELREILKNCKSIAILEFDNWSGRSGGGSLAQEI
;
A
#
# COMPACT_ATOMS: atom_id res chain seq x y z
N MET A 1 7.17 37.24 -27.57
CA MET A 1 7.19 36.64 -26.22
C MET A 1 8.63 36.35 -25.75
N ASN A 2 9.54 37.34 -25.75
CA ASN A 2 10.96 37.14 -25.39
C ASN A 2 11.39 38.04 -24.22
N LYS A 3 10.71 37.94 -23.06
CA LYS A 3 11.14 38.58 -21.79
C LYS A 3 10.64 37.81 -20.55
N ILE A 4 10.97 36.52 -20.44
CA ILE A 4 10.87 35.79 -19.16
C ILE A 4 12.11 34.92 -19.02
N THR A 5 13.29 35.53 -18.92
CA THR A 5 14.55 34.84 -18.59
C THR A 5 15.40 35.60 -17.58
N ASP A 6 14.89 36.69 -17.01
CA ASP A 6 15.60 37.41 -15.95
C ASP A 6 15.37 36.70 -14.61
N THR A 7 16.34 35.85 -14.29
CA THR A 7 16.89 35.61 -12.94
C THR A 7 15.89 35.69 -11.79
N TYR A 8 15.25 34.57 -11.47
CA TYR A 8 14.76 34.33 -10.12
C TYR A 8 15.98 34.21 -9.18
N ASP A 9 16.21 35.23 -8.37
CA ASP A 9 17.17 35.18 -7.28
C ASP A 9 16.69 34.17 -6.22
N LYS A 10 17.48 33.11 -6.03
CA LYS A 10 17.22 32.04 -5.04
C LYS A 10 17.05 32.59 -3.62
N SER A 11 17.68 33.73 -3.30
CA SER A 11 17.62 34.33 -1.96
C SER A 11 16.21 34.82 -1.59
N THR A 12 15.45 35.31 -2.57
CA THR A 12 14.07 35.80 -2.40
C THR A 12 13.03 34.67 -2.26
N LEU A 13 13.30 33.48 -2.82
CA LEU A 13 12.41 32.31 -2.68
C LEU A 13 12.47 31.68 -1.29
N MET A 14 13.62 31.78 -0.62
CA MET A 14 13.86 31.19 0.71
C MET A 14 13.35 32.06 1.87
N SER A 15 13.12 33.36 1.65
CA SER A 15 13.24 34.34 2.75
C SER A 15 11.96 34.89 3.36
N GLN A 16 10.75 34.49 2.95
CA GLN A 16 9.56 35.13 3.55
C GLN A 16 8.39 34.26 4.00
N ASN A 17 8.23 32.99 3.59
CA ASN A 17 7.12 32.13 4.09
C ASN A 17 7.38 30.61 3.98
N TYR A 18 8.58 30.18 3.57
CA TYR A 18 8.91 28.75 3.58
C TYR A 18 9.39 28.37 4.98
N LEU A 19 8.86 27.26 5.51
CA LEU A 19 9.36 26.61 6.74
C LEU A 19 10.89 26.64 6.74
N ASP A 20 11.49 27.08 7.84
CA ASP A 20 12.94 27.11 7.97
C ASP A 20 13.51 25.68 7.95
N TYR A 21 13.74 25.15 6.75
CA TYR A 21 14.24 23.79 6.51
C TYR A 21 15.63 23.56 7.12
N SER A 22 16.30 24.62 7.59
CA SER A 22 17.57 24.49 8.33
C SER A 22 17.36 23.73 9.63
N SER A 23 16.24 23.93 10.33
CA SER A 23 15.90 23.25 11.59
C SER A 23 15.69 21.73 11.44
N ILE A 24 15.07 21.30 10.34
CA ILE A 24 14.89 19.87 10.00
C ILE A 24 16.25 19.25 9.67
N SER A 25 17.08 19.98 8.92
CA SER A 25 18.43 19.54 8.55
C SER A 25 19.37 19.49 9.76
N GLU A 26 19.23 20.42 10.71
CA GLU A 26 19.95 20.43 11.99
C GLU A 26 19.56 19.24 12.86
N THR A 27 18.25 19.00 13.00
CA THR A 27 17.74 17.86 13.76
C THR A 27 18.20 16.53 13.14
N THR A 28 18.12 16.40 11.81
CA THR A 28 18.61 15.21 11.08
C THR A 28 20.12 15.04 11.24
N ALA A 29 20.89 16.13 11.18
CA ALA A 29 22.33 16.13 11.40
C ALA A 29 22.68 15.63 12.81
N GLN A 30 22.00 16.14 13.84
CA GLN A 30 22.15 15.71 15.22
C GLN A 30 21.83 14.22 15.41
N VAL A 31 20.69 13.75 14.87
CA VAL A 31 20.25 12.35 14.98
C VAL A 31 21.20 11.40 14.25
N THR A 32 21.74 11.81 13.11
CA THR A 32 22.64 10.97 12.29
C THR A 32 24.12 11.10 12.66
N GLY A 33 24.47 11.94 13.65
CA GLY A 33 25.85 12.23 14.02
C GLY A 33 26.65 12.94 12.92
N LYS A 34 25.96 13.53 11.93
CA LYS A 34 26.54 14.23 10.80
C LYS A 34 26.46 15.75 11.04
N THR A 35 27.27 16.53 10.35
CA THR A 35 27.06 17.97 10.25
C THR A 35 26.05 18.27 9.15
N ILE A 36 25.36 19.43 9.19
CA ILE A 36 24.44 19.86 8.13
C ILE A 36 25.14 19.82 6.75
N SER A 37 26.46 20.11 6.73
CA SER A 37 27.26 20.07 5.52
C SER A 37 27.43 18.67 4.92
N GLN A 38 27.21 17.60 5.69
CA GLN A 38 27.36 16.19 5.30
C GLN A 38 26.03 15.52 4.92
N LEU A 39 24.89 16.20 5.04
CA LEU A 39 23.61 15.68 4.61
C LEU A 39 23.45 15.86 3.08
N GLU A 40 23.32 14.74 2.35
CA GLU A 40 23.04 14.74 0.91
C GLU A 40 21.58 15.11 0.58
N THR A 41 20.69 15.09 1.56
CA THR A 41 19.27 15.37 1.35
C THR A 41 19.05 16.87 1.18
N PHE A 42 18.43 17.24 0.06
CA PHE A 42 18.01 18.60 -0.34
C PHE A 42 19.07 19.57 -0.85
N LYS A 43 20.38 19.29 -0.74
CA LYS A 43 21.43 20.23 -1.18
C LYS A 43 21.46 20.51 -2.68
N GLU A 44 20.90 19.63 -3.51
CA GLU A 44 20.98 19.74 -4.97
C GLU A 44 19.60 19.68 -5.63
N PHE A 45 18.72 20.64 -5.36
CA PHE A 45 17.73 20.98 -6.38
C PHE A 45 18.47 21.64 -7.55
N ALA A 46 18.43 20.99 -8.71
CA ALA A 46 18.90 21.59 -9.95
C ALA A 46 18.25 22.97 -10.13
N LYS A 47 18.92 23.89 -10.84
CA LYS A 47 18.46 25.28 -11.06
C LYS A 47 17.02 25.38 -11.63
N ASN A 48 16.45 24.27 -12.10
CA ASN A 48 15.14 24.11 -12.71
C ASN A 48 14.16 23.23 -11.88
N GLY A 49 14.43 22.96 -10.60
CA GLY A 49 13.51 22.21 -9.72
C GLY A 49 13.55 20.68 -9.87
N THR A 50 14.55 20.13 -10.58
CA THR A 50 14.71 18.68 -10.76
C THR A 50 15.47 18.09 -9.56
N ALA A 51 14.89 17.07 -8.91
CA ALA A 51 15.58 16.28 -7.90
C ALA A 51 16.49 15.25 -8.57
N VAL A 52 17.78 15.24 -8.22
CA VAL A 52 18.81 14.44 -8.90
C VAL A 52 19.03 13.08 -8.20
N LYS A 53 18.54 12.90 -6.97
CA LYS A 53 18.67 11.66 -6.19
C LYS A 53 17.50 11.52 -5.21
N GLY A 54 16.85 10.35 -5.17
CA GLY A 54 15.69 10.09 -4.34
C GLY A 54 16.08 9.57 -2.95
N GLY A 55 15.80 10.37 -1.91
CA GLY A 55 15.61 9.94 -0.52
C GLY A 55 16.82 9.38 0.27
N ASN A 56 16.76 9.58 1.58
CA ASN A 56 17.67 9.12 2.65
C ASN A 56 17.44 7.64 3.04
N ALA A 57 17.18 6.78 2.05
CA ALA A 57 16.92 5.35 2.27
C ALA A 57 18.15 4.62 2.86
N ASP A 58 19.35 5.13 2.59
CA ASP A 58 20.64 4.71 3.14
C ASP A 58 20.77 4.91 4.66
N GLN A 59 19.87 5.68 5.28
CA GLN A 59 19.92 6.01 6.72
C GLN A 59 18.86 5.28 7.56
N ARG A 60 17.99 4.47 6.94
CA ARG A 60 16.92 3.74 7.66
C ARG A 60 17.35 2.31 7.99
N VAL A 61 17.74 2.04 9.24
CA VAL A 61 18.11 0.71 9.73
C VAL A 61 16.87 -0.01 10.28
N TRP A 62 16.65 -1.28 9.91
CA TRP A 62 15.48 -2.05 10.33
C TRP A 62 15.84 -3.47 10.79
N ASN A 63 15.37 -3.83 11.99
CA ASN A 63 15.76 -5.08 12.67
C ASN A 63 14.69 -6.18 12.69
N ASP A 64 13.51 -5.96 12.10
CA ASP A 64 12.42 -6.94 12.12
C ASP A 64 12.34 -7.72 10.79
N LYS A 65 13.21 -8.72 10.63
CA LYS A 65 13.24 -9.61 9.46
C LYS A 65 13.63 -11.03 9.87
N SER A 66 12.82 -12.02 9.50
CA SER A 66 13.16 -13.43 9.75
C SER A 66 14.01 -14.06 8.65
N TYR A 67 13.98 -13.47 7.44
CA TYR A 67 14.73 -13.96 6.29
C TYR A 67 15.40 -12.80 5.53
N VAL A 68 16.56 -13.07 4.92
CA VAL A 68 17.27 -12.10 4.08
C VAL A 68 17.71 -12.70 2.74
N PRO A 69 17.83 -11.88 1.67
CA PRO A 69 18.17 -12.36 0.34
C PRO A 69 19.68 -12.55 0.19
N ILE A 70 20.10 -13.76 -0.13
CA ILE A 70 21.43 -14.08 -0.62
C ILE A 70 21.38 -14.24 -2.16
N THR A 71 22.43 -13.78 -2.85
CA THR A 71 22.51 -13.87 -4.31
C THR A 71 23.55 -14.92 -4.73
N LEU A 72 23.11 -15.95 -5.44
CA LEU A 72 23.98 -16.93 -6.07
C LEU A 72 24.70 -16.32 -7.27
N LYS A 73 25.98 -15.99 -7.10
CA LYS A 73 26.82 -15.38 -8.16
C LYS A 73 27.01 -16.30 -9.37
N THR A 74 26.82 -17.61 -9.24
CA THR A 74 26.85 -18.56 -10.36
C THR A 74 25.64 -18.45 -11.30
N GLN A 75 24.51 -17.95 -10.79
CA GLN A 75 23.25 -17.79 -11.52
C GLN A 75 22.92 -16.33 -11.84
N CYS A 76 23.52 -15.38 -11.11
CA CYS A 76 23.31 -13.95 -11.30
C CYS A 76 23.87 -13.50 -12.65
N ILE A 77 23.04 -12.85 -13.46
CA ILE A 77 23.43 -12.25 -14.74
C ILE A 77 23.65 -10.73 -14.64
N ASP A 78 23.71 -10.18 -13.44
CA ASP A 78 23.93 -8.74 -13.18
C ASP A 78 22.98 -7.80 -13.96
N CYS A 79 21.73 -8.23 -14.15
CA CYS A 79 20.71 -7.44 -14.85
C CYS A 79 20.11 -6.28 -14.03
N LEU A 80 20.43 -6.21 -12.72
CA LEU A 80 19.95 -5.20 -11.76
C LEU A 80 18.45 -5.09 -11.59
N HIS A 81 17.67 -6.03 -12.13
CA HIS A 81 16.23 -6.03 -11.95
C HIS A 81 15.84 -6.12 -10.47
N CYS A 82 16.66 -6.81 -9.66
CA CYS A 82 16.51 -6.86 -8.22
C CYS A 82 16.75 -5.51 -7.52
N VAL A 83 17.63 -4.66 -8.03
CA VAL A 83 17.88 -3.30 -7.53
C VAL A 83 16.65 -2.44 -7.79
N VAL A 84 16.17 -2.42 -9.03
CA VAL A 84 14.98 -1.65 -9.44
C VAL A 84 13.72 -2.14 -8.74
N ALA A 85 13.59 -3.46 -8.58
CA ALA A 85 12.45 -4.07 -7.91
C ALA A 85 12.50 -3.95 -6.38
N CYS A 86 13.68 -3.74 -5.77
CA CYS A 86 13.82 -3.73 -4.32
C CYS A 86 13.06 -2.54 -3.73
N PRO A 87 11.95 -2.75 -3.02
CA PRO A 87 11.13 -1.64 -2.60
C PRO A 87 11.66 -0.93 -1.36
N HIS A 88 12.74 -1.43 -0.77
CA HIS A 88 13.38 -0.84 0.40
C HIS A 88 14.71 -0.20 0.04
N SER A 89 15.07 -0.19 -1.26
CA SER A 89 16.39 0.23 -1.73
C SER A 89 17.55 -0.48 -1.03
N ALA A 90 17.30 -1.65 -0.46
CA ALA A 90 18.27 -2.44 0.31
C ALA A 90 19.28 -3.17 -0.59
N ILE A 91 19.07 -3.17 -1.91
CA ILE A 91 20.01 -3.75 -2.87
C ILE A 91 20.57 -2.57 -3.66
N HIS A 92 21.82 -2.24 -3.39
CA HIS A 92 22.55 -1.17 -4.04
C HIS A 92 23.37 -1.73 -5.20
N TYR A 93 23.89 -0.85 -6.03
CA TYR A 93 24.83 -1.19 -7.09
C TYR A 93 26.05 -0.29 -7.00
N ASP A 94 27.22 -0.85 -7.29
CA ASP A 94 28.44 -0.07 -7.45
C ASP A 94 28.64 0.29 -8.94
N VAL A 95 29.26 1.43 -9.21
CA VAL A 95 29.57 1.91 -10.56
C VAL A 95 31.08 1.90 -10.74
N SER A 96 31.64 0.72 -11.02
CA SER A 96 33.05 0.50 -11.34
C SER A 96 33.27 0.08 -12.81
N PRO A 97 34.34 0.56 -13.46
CA PRO A 97 34.62 0.27 -14.87
C PRO A 97 35.10 -1.17 -15.08
N LYS A 98 34.27 -2.03 -15.71
CA LYS A 98 34.65 -3.38 -16.16
C LYS A 98 34.15 -3.71 -17.57
N LYS A 99 34.79 -4.71 -18.22
CA LYS A 99 34.63 -5.06 -19.63
C LYS A 99 33.20 -5.53 -20.02
N PRO A 100 32.74 -5.29 -21.27
CA PRO A 100 31.34 -5.41 -21.72
C PRO A 100 30.71 -6.82 -21.79
N SER A 101 31.45 -7.89 -21.48
CA SER A 101 31.03 -9.27 -21.77
C SER A 101 29.89 -9.79 -20.88
N ALA A 102 29.64 -9.19 -19.71
CA ALA A 102 28.52 -9.56 -18.83
C ALA A 102 27.17 -9.04 -19.35
N LEU A 103 27.11 -7.78 -19.81
CA LEU A 103 25.91 -7.12 -20.34
C LEU A 103 25.31 -7.78 -21.58
N ILE A 104 26.15 -8.40 -22.42
CA ILE A 104 25.69 -9.11 -23.63
C ILE A 104 24.88 -10.36 -23.25
N LYS A 105 25.28 -11.10 -22.21
CA LYS A 105 24.52 -12.25 -21.72
C LYS A 105 23.21 -11.82 -21.06
N SER A 106 23.25 -10.76 -20.24
CA SER A 106 22.05 -10.24 -19.55
C SER A 106 21.01 -9.73 -20.55
N SER A 107 21.46 -9.02 -21.58
CA SER A 107 20.60 -8.47 -22.63
C SER A 107 19.98 -9.53 -23.53
N GLN A 108 20.69 -10.62 -23.84
CA GLN A 108 20.11 -11.76 -24.57
C GLN A 108 19.00 -12.47 -23.78
N VAL A 109 19.15 -12.60 -22.45
CA VAL A 109 18.10 -13.17 -21.57
C VAL A 109 16.92 -12.21 -21.41
N LEU A 110 17.16 -10.90 -21.35
CA LEU A 110 16.09 -9.91 -21.28
C LEU A 110 15.32 -9.82 -22.60
N LEU A 111 16.00 -9.86 -23.74
CA LEU A 111 15.38 -9.87 -25.07
C LEU A 111 14.49 -11.11 -25.30
N SER A 112 14.91 -12.28 -24.81
CA SER A 112 14.10 -13.51 -24.93
C SER A 112 12.89 -13.53 -24.00
N LYS A 113 12.93 -12.80 -22.88
CA LYS A 113 11.81 -12.70 -21.92
C LYS A 113 10.90 -11.49 -22.13
N PHE A 114 11.41 -10.41 -22.74
CA PHE A 114 10.70 -9.14 -22.94
C PHE A 114 10.96 -8.61 -24.36
N PRO A 115 10.12 -8.96 -25.36
CA PRO A 115 10.37 -8.69 -26.78
C PRO A 115 10.29 -7.21 -27.22
N GLY A 116 10.40 -6.24 -26.31
CA GLY A 116 10.40 -4.79 -26.58
C GLY A 116 11.60 -4.01 -26.01
N PHE A 117 12.62 -4.70 -25.50
CA PHE A 117 13.79 -4.06 -24.89
C PHE A 117 14.84 -3.68 -25.95
N HIS A 118 15.00 -2.40 -26.28
CA HIS A 118 15.96 -1.93 -27.29
C HIS A 118 17.32 -1.59 -26.69
N LEU A 119 18.36 -2.34 -27.08
CA LEU A 119 19.76 -2.19 -26.67
C LEU A 119 20.45 -0.89 -27.11
N SER A 120 19.86 -0.17 -28.07
CA SER A 120 20.47 1.00 -28.73
C SER A 120 20.69 2.22 -27.83
N ASN A 121 20.15 2.21 -26.61
CA ASN A 121 20.23 3.35 -25.67
C ASN A 121 21.31 3.19 -24.59
N LEU A 122 22.05 2.08 -24.55
CA LEU A 122 23.19 1.91 -23.67
C LEU A 122 24.44 2.47 -24.37
N THR A 123 24.58 3.80 -24.36
CA THR A 123 25.77 4.47 -24.86
C THR A 123 26.98 4.14 -24.00
N GLU A 124 28.13 4.04 -24.67
CA GLU A 124 29.44 3.73 -24.12
C GLU A 124 29.79 4.60 -22.89
N ASP A 125 30.48 3.98 -21.93
CA ASP A 125 31.18 4.56 -20.76
C ASP A 125 30.63 4.37 -19.33
N PHE A 126 29.52 3.66 -19.10
CA PHE A 126 29.16 3.27 -17.73
C PHE A 126 28.71 1.81 -17.61
N THR A 127 29.56 0.99 -16.99
CA THR A 127 29.23 -0.40 -16.63
C THR A 127 28.84 -0.47 -15.16
N ILE A 128 27.59 -0.84 -14.87
CA ILE A 128 27.14 -1.09 -13.50
C ILE A 128 27.71 -2.42 -13.01
N THR A 129 28.27 -2.44 -11.82
CA THR A 129 29.03 -3.56 -11.28
C THR A 129 28.50 -3.91 -9.91
N LYS A 130 27.91 -5.11 -9.84
CA LYS A 130 27.54 -5.83 -8.62
C LYS A 130 26.38 -5.19 -7.83
N ALA A 131 25.24 -5.88 -7.85
CA ALA A 131 24.20 -5.70 -6.85
C ALA A 131 24.71 -6.21 -5.48
N GLU A 132 24.70 -5.37 -4.47
CA GLU A 132 25.03 -5.68 -3.08
C GLU A 132 23.84 -5.39 -2.17
N THR A 133 23.45 -6.39 -1.37
CA THR A 133 22.38 -6.22 -0.40
C THR A 133 22.96 -5.66 0.89
N THR A 134 22.51 -4.48 1.29
CA THR A 134 22.71 -4.00 2.65
C THR A 134 21.65 -4.63 3.53
N TYR A 135 22.04 -5.66 4.30
CA TYR A 135 21.11 -6.44 5.11
C TYR A 135 20.40 -5.60 6.15
N ASP A 136 21.05 -4.57 6.69
CA ASP A 136 20.47 -3.62 7.66
C ASP A 136 19.26 -2.85 7.12
N HIS A 137 19.16 -2.70 5.80
CA HIS A 137 18.03 -2.04 5.13
C HIS A 137 16.99 -3.02 4.58
N CYS A 138 17.29 -4.33 4.60
CA CYS A 138 16.40 -5.36 4.07
C CYS A 138 15.21 -5.62 5.01
N LYS A 139 14.03 -5.88 4.43
CA LYS A 139 12.78 -6.18 5.17
C LYS A 139 12.27 -7.61 5.01
N GLY A 140 13.01 -8.50 4.36
CA GLY A 140 12.54 -9.88 4.19
C GLY A 140 11.34 -10.05 3.25
N CYS A 141 11.05 -9.11 2.34
CA CYS A 141 9.78 -9.08 1.56
C CYS A 141 9.71 -9.98 0.30
N PHE A 142 10.78 -10.71 -0.01
CA PHE A 142 10.90 -11.61 -1.19
C PHE A 142 10.80 -10.98 -2.59
N VAL A 143 10.51 -9.67 -2.71
CA VAL A 143 10.30 -9.00 -4.01
C VAL A 143 11.48 -9.14 -4.97
N CYS A 144 12.71 -9.01 -4.46
CA CYS A 144 13.90 -9.17 -5.28
C CYS A 144 14.06 -10.59 -5.84
N ALA A 145 13.73 -11.63 -5.06
CA ALA A 145 13.68 -13.01 -5.54
C ALA A 145 12.58 -13.19 -6.58
N SER A 146 11.38 -12.69 -6.29
CA SER A 146 10.25 -12.74 -7.23
C SER A 146 10.48 -11.94 -8.52
N ALA A 147 11.39 -10.98 -8.55
CA ALA A 147 11.76 -10.22 -9.74
C ALA A 147 12.99 -10.79 -10.50
N CYS A 148 13.84 -11.60 -9.85
CA CYS A 148 15.11 -12.05 -10.41
C CYS A 148 14.90 -13.00 -11.61
N PRO A 149 15.28 -12.64 -12.85
CA PRO A 149 14.91 -13.43 -14.04
C PRO A 149 15.62 -14.79 -14.15
N THR A 150 16.67 -15.03 -13.37
CA THR A 150 17.46 -16.28 -13.38
C THR A 150 17.36 -17.05 -12.06
N ASP A 151 16.41 -16.67 -11.19
CA ASP A 151 16.21 -17.27 -9.88
C ASP A 151 17.46 -17.21 -8.96
N ALA A 152 18.41 -16.33 -9.26
CA ALA A 152 19.68 -16.23 -8.55
C ALA A 152 19.57 -15.65 -7.12
N ILE A 153 18.38 -15.29 -6.64
CA ILE A 153 18.19 -14.68 -5.32
C ILE A 153 17.34 -15.60 -4.46
N HIS A 154 17.92 -15.99 -3.34
CA HIS A 154 17.41 -16.99 -2.41
C HIS A 154 17.24 -16.35 -1.05
N PHE A 155 16.21 -16.72 -0.28
CA PHE A 155 16.03 -16.20 1.08
C PHE A 155 16.38 -17.27 2.10
N VAL A 156 17.12 -16.86 3.12
CA VAL A 156 17.59 -17.74 4.21
C VAL A 156 17.28 -17.12 5.58
N PRO A 157 17.01 -17.94 6.62
CA PRO A 157 16.74 -17.45 7.96
C PRO A 157 17.88 -16.58 8.51
N VAL A 158 17.56 -15.48 9.18
CA VAL A 158 18.57 -14.59 9.79
C VAL A 158 19.44 -15.35 10.80
N ASP A 159 18.86 -16.25 11.58
CA ASP A 159 19.56 -17.03 12.60
C ASP A 159 20.52 -18.10 12.02
N SER A 160 20.37 -18.42 10.74
CA SER A 160 21.24 -19.37 10.03
C SER A 160 22.49 -18.73 9.42
N LEU A 161 22.64 -17.41 9.53
CA LEU A 161 23.70 -16.65 8.90
C LEU A 161 24.81 -16.26 9.87
N ASP A 162 26.01 -16.82 9.65
CA ASP A 162 27.26 -16.21 10.09
C ASP A 162 27.66 -15.10 9.11
N PHE A 163 27.25 -13.84 9.38
CA PHE A 163 27.52 -12.68 8.51
C PHE A 163 29.01 -12.49 8.16
N THR A 164 29.94 -13.09 8.91
CA THR A 164 31.38 -13.05 8.59
C THR A 164 31.77 -13.99 7.44
N LYS A 165 31.00 -15.06 7.19
CA LYS A 165 31.24 -16.01 6.08
C LYS A 165 30.62 -15.59 4.75
N PHE A 166 29.60 -14.74 4.77
CA PHE A 166 28.83 -14.36 3.58
C PHE A 166 29.30 -13.04 2.94
N ASN A 167 30.38 -12.46 3.45
CA ASN A 167 30.86 -11.12 3.12
C ASN A 167 31.81 -11.05 1.91
N GLY A 168 31.59 -11.86 0.85
CA GLY A 168 32.27 -11.60 -0.42
C GLY A 168 32.56 -12.75 -1.39
N GLU A 169 32.32 -14.01 -1.04
CA GLU A 169 32.69 -15.13 -1.92
C GLU A 169 31.49 -15.83 -2.59
N LYS A 170 31.77 -16.55 -3.69
CA LYS A 170 30.78 -17.33 -4.45
C LYS A 170 30.18 -18.42 -3.56
N ILE A 171 28.96 -18.22 -3.08
CA ILE A 171 28.22 -19.24 -2.35
C ILE A 171 27.88 -20.39 -3.30
N ASN A 172 28.24 -21.63 -2.95
CA ASN A 172 27.95 -22.81 -3.74
C ASN A 172 26.50 -23.24 -3.45
N PRO A 173 25.67 -23.60 -4.45
CA PRO A 173 24.28 -24.05 -4.20
C PRO A 173 24.16 -25.23 -3.23
N GLU A 174 25.21 -26.05 -3.13
CA GLU A 174 25.32 -27.18 -2.18
C GLU A 174 25.31 -26.72 -0.71
N ASP A 175 25.86 -25.53 -0.42
CA ASP A 175 25.95 -24.99 0.94
C ASP A 175 24.60 -24.49 1.48
N LEU A 176 23.57 -24.45 0.61
CA LEU A 176 22.25 -23.88 0.90
C LEU A 176 21.13 -24.93 0.97
N LYS A 177 21.42 -26.21 0.70
CA LYS A 177 20.40 -27.26 0.53
C LYS A 177 19.47 -27.45 1.72
N ASP A 178 19.96 -27.19 2.94
CA ASP A 178 19.23 -27.47 4.18
C ASP A 178 18.62 -26.22 4.86
N ILE A 179 18.88 -25.02 4.32
CA ILE A 179 18.50 -23.73 4.96
C ILE A 179 17.73 -22.79 4.01
N TYR A 180 17.49 -23.23 2.78
CA TYR A 180 16.88 -22.41 1.73
C TYR A 180 15.35 -22.48 1.70
N VAL A 181 14.70 -21.33 1.49
CA VAL A 181 13.29 -21.24 1.14
C VAL A 181 13.15 -20.86 -0.34
N GLU A 182 12.64 -21.77 -1.17
CA GLU A 182 12.26 -21.45 -2.55
C GLU A 182 11.23 -20.32 -2.58
N PRO A 183 11.43 -19.27 -3.40
CA PRO A 183 10.38 -18.29 -3.66
C PRO A 183 9.29 -18.98 -4.48
N ASP A 184 8.36 -19.65 -3.79
CA ASP A 184 7.27 -20.37 -4.44
C ASP A 184 6.22 -19.40 -4.99
N MET A 185 6.49 -18.86 -6.18
CA MET A 185 5.54 -18.11 -7.01
C MET A 185 5.72 -18.40 -8.52
N ARG A 186 6.70 -19.21 -8.94
CA ARG A 186 7.05 -19.41 -10.36
C ARG A 186 6.96 -20.85 -10.87
N ASN A 187 6.83 -21.85 -10.00
CA ASN A 187 6.77 -23.26 -10.44
C ASN A 187 5.44 -23.65 -11.10
N LEU A 188 4.41 -22.80 -11.05
CA LEU A 188 3.14 -23.05 -11.76
C LEU A 188 3.26 -23.07 -13.29
N ARG A 189 4.28 -22.43 -13.90
CA ARG A 189 4.46 -22.46 -15.37
C ARG A 189 5.21 -23.68 -15.91
N LYS A 190 5.87 -24.47 -15.05
CA LYS A 190 6.55 -25.72 -15.47
C LYS A 190 5.63 -26.95 -15.44
N ILE A 191 4.47 -26.85 -14.82
CA ILE A 191 3.52 -27.97 -14.73
C ILE A 191 2.84 -28.22 -16.08
N GLU A 192 2.59 -27.19 -16.89
CA GLU A 192 1.93 -27.35 -18.20
C GLU A 192 2.84 -28.02 -19.26
N SER A 193 4.16 -27.77 -19.24
CA SER A 193 5.06 -28.33 -20.26
C SER A 193 5.55 -29.75 -19.96
N VAL A 194 5.38 -30.26 -18.73
CA VAL A 194 5.79 -31.63 -18.33
C VAL A 194 4.64 -32.64 -18.51
N ILE A 195 3.39 -32.17 -18.53
CA ILE A 195 2.20 -33.00 -18.75
C ILE A 195 2.04 -33.39 -20.24
N GLU A 196 2.55 -32.59 -21.18
CA GLU A 196 2.45 -32.93 -22.62
C GLU A 196 3.53 -33.91 -23.11
N GLU A 197 4.67 -34.03 -22.43
CA GLU A 197 5.80 -34.85 -22.92
C GLU A 197 6.02 -36.19 -22.19
N SER A 198 5.24 -36.50 -21.15
CA SER A 198 5.37 -37.78 -20.44
C SER A 198 4.09 -38.61 -20.54
N LYS A 199 4.08 -39.57 -21.47
CA LYS A 199 3.15 -40.71 -21.49
C LYS A 199 3.40 -41.63 -20.29
N ILE A 200 3.21 -41.13 -19.08
CA ILE A 200 3.34 -41.91 -17.85
C ILE A 200 1.96 -41.97 -17.21
N ASN A 201 1.23 -43.05 -17.56
CA ASN A 201 0.15 -43.56 -16.74
C ASN A 201 0.80 -44.21 -15.51
N ASP A 202 0.95 -43.49 -14.41
CA ASP A 202 1.02 -44.15 -13.11
C ASP A 202 0.48 -43.26 -11.99
N THR A 203 -0.66 -43.69 -11.46
CA THR A 203 -1.37 -43.15 -10.31
C THR A 203 -0.81 -43.77 -9.05
N SER A 204 0.27 -43.21 -8.48
CA SER A 204 0.58 -43.29 -7.04
C SER A 204 1.96 -42.68 -6.74
N TYR A 205 2.03 -41.37 -6.57
CA TYR A 205 3.10 -40.75 -5.79
C TYR A 205 2.50 -39.61 -4.97
N GLU A 206 2.01 -39.94 -3.78
CA GLU A 206 1.70 -38.96 -2.74
C GLU A 206 3.02 -38.58 -2.06
N HIS A 207 3.50 -37.36 -2.33
CA HIS A 207 4.66 -36.81 -1.63
C HIS A 207 4.23 -36.36 -0.21
N PRO A 208 4.71 -36.97 0.88
CA PRO A 208 4.22 -36.71 2.24
C PRO A 208 4.73 -35.41 2.89
N ALA A 209 5.02 -34.38 2.10
CA ALA A 209 5.57 -33.11 2.61
C ALA A 209 4.88 -31.85 2.07
N PHE A 210 3.78 -32.03 1.32
CA PHE A 210 3.05 -30.92 0.68
C PHE A 210 1.71 -30.59 1.32
N THR A 211 1.34 -31.23 2.43
CA THR A 211 0.05 -31.00 3.11
C THR A 211 0.12 -30.08 4.32
N ASP A 212 1.30 -29.57 4.71
CA ASP A 212 1.45 -28.84 5.99
C ASP A 212 2.19 -27.49 5.90
N ARG A 213 2.49 -26.98 4.70
CA ARG A 213 3.25 -25.71 4.54
C ARG A 213 2.62 -24.66 3.63
N THR A 214 1.36 -24.83 3.24
CA THR A 214 0.57 -23.83 2.51
C THR A 214 -0.35 -23.02 3.43
N GLU A 215 -0.51 -23.39 4.70
CA GLU A 215 -1.37 -22.64 5.62
C GLU A 215 -0.80 -21.28 6.09
N HIS A 216 0.44 -20.93 5.75
CA HIS A 216 1.25 -20.12 6.68
C HIS A 216 2.07 -18.95 6.08
N LEU A 217 1.79 -18.50 4.85
CA LEU A 217 2.34 -17.25 4.30
C LEU A 217 1.28 -16.12 4.27
N ASN A 218 0.93 -15.61 5.45
CA ASN A 218 0.00 -14.47 5.65
C ASN A 218 0.71 -13.12 5.41
N ASN A 219 0.97 -12.77 4.14
CA ASN A 219 1.30 -11.38 3.80
C ASN A 219 0.01 -10.54 3.73
N GLY A 220 0.09 -9.22 3.92
CA GLY A 220 -1.12 -8.39 4.01
C GLY A 220 -2.02 -8.43 2.77
N SER A 221 -1.47 -8.67 1.58
CA SER A 221 -2.28 -8.84 0.37
C SER A 221 -3.18 -10.08 0.41
N ASN A 222 -2.70 -11.19 0.98
CA ASN A 222 -3.49 -12.42 1.13
C ASN A 222 -4.62 -12.20 2.17
N ILE A 223 -4.33 -11.49 3.26
CA ILE A 223 -5.33 -11.16 4.28
C ILE A 223 -6.44 -10.25 3.73
N LEU A 224 -6.08 -9.28 2.89
CA LEU A 224 -7.07 -8.44 2.19
C LEU A 224 -7.90 -9.28 1.21
N ALA A 225 -7.30 -10.25 0.51
CA ALA A 225 -8.03 -11.17 -0.35
C ALA A 225 -9.00 -12.06 0.45
N ASP A 226 -8.60 -12.53 1.65
CA ASP A 226 -9.47 -13.28 2.55
C ASP A 226 -10.70 -12.44 2.94
N PHE A 227 -10.53 -11.18 3.33
CA PHE A 227 -11.65 -10.26 3.58
C PHE A 227 -12.61 -10.19 2.38
N ILE A 228 -12.09 -10.03 1.16
CA ILE A 228 -12.90 -9.92 -0.06
C ILE A 228 -13.73 -11.20 -0.28
N ILE A 229 -13.13 -12.37 -0.05
CA ILE A 229 -13.79 -13.67 -0.20
C ILE A 229 -14.88 -13.85 0.88
N GLN A 230 -14.53 -13.59 2.14
CA GLN A 230 -15.42 -13.72 3.30
C GLN A 230 -16.60 -12.77 3.24
N SER A 231 -16.38 -11.58 2.68
CA SER A 231 -17.39 -10.55 2.48
C SER A 231 -18.29 -10.82 1.28
N GLN A 232 -18.17 -11.96 0.60
CA GLN A 232 -19.07 -12.35 -0.48
C GLN A 232 -19.30 -11.25 -1.53
N PHE A 233 -18.22 -10.55 -1.94
CA PHE A 233 -18.32 -9.62 -3.06
C PHE A 233 -18.80 -10.36 -4.32
N ASP A 234 -19.78 -9.81 -5.03
CA ASP A 234 -20.28 -10.39 -6.28
C ASP A 234 -19.30 -10.15 -7.42
N HIS A 235 -18.77 -8.92 -7.48
CA HIS A 235 -17.95 -8.44 -8.58
C HIS A 235 -16.70 -7.73 -8.07
N VAL A 236 -15.55 -8.15 -8.57
CA VAL A 236 -14.27 -7.45 -8.37
C VAL A 236 -13.68 -7.11 -9.73
N SER A 237 -13.38 -5.84 -9.96
CA SER A 237 -12.64 -5.41 -11.15
C SER A 237 -11.16 -5.23 -10.82
N ILE A 238 -10.31 -5.82 -11.66
CA ILE A 238 -8.86 -5.73 -11.54
C ILE A 238 -8.26 -5.14 -12.80
N TYR A 239 -7.27 -4.29 -12.58
CA TYR A 239 -6.36 -3.79 -13.59
C TYR A 239 -4.96 -3.74 -12.96
N PRO A 240 -3.94 -4.35 -13.58
CA PRO A 240 -2.67 -4.57 -12.92
C PRO A 240 -1.86 -3.27 -12.77
N ILE A 241 -1.79 -2.76 -11.54
CA ILE A 241 -0.85 -1.71 -11.12
C ILE A 241 -0.13 -2.16 -9.84
N THR A 242 1.18 -1.97 -9.78
CA THR A 242 1.96 -2.22 -8.55
C THR A 242 1.55 -1.20 -7.48
N PRO A 243 1.28 -1.58 -6.21
CA PRO A 243 1.56 -2.88 -5.54
C PRO A 243 0.42 -3.92 -5.52
N ASN A 244 -0.64 -3.74 -6.29
CA ASN A 244 -1.92 -4.48 -6.14
C ASN A 244 -1.88 -5.90 -6.69
N SER A 245 -0.87 -6.23 -7.49
CA SER A 245 -0.76 -7.49 -8.21
C SER A 245 -0.86 -8.73 -7.31
N LYS A 246 -0.44 -8.65 -6.04
CA LYS A 246 -0.54 -9.77 -5.09
C LYS A 246 -1.98 -10.07 -4.65
N VAL A 247 -2.78 -9.04 -4.36
CA VAL A 247 -4.22 -9.20 -4.05
C VAL A 247 -4.93 -9.82 -5.25
N HIS A 248 -4.66 -9.30 -6.46
CA HIS A 248 -5.25 -9.84 -7.69
C HIS A 248 -4.90 -11.32 -7.86
N LYS A 249 -3.63 -11.70 -7.61
CA LYS A 249 -3.20 -13.08 -7.78
C LYS A 249 -3.89 -14.04 -6.82
N ALA A 250 -4.08 -13.62 -5.56
CA ALA A 250 -4.81 -14.41 -4.57
C ALA A 250 -6.28 -14.62 -5.00
N LEU A 251 -6.94 -13.57 -5.50
CA LEU A 251 -8.32 -13.66 -6.00
C LEU A 251 -8.43 -14.52 -7.26
N GLU A 252 -7.48 -14.41 -8.20
CA GLU A 252 -7.43 -15.26 -9.41
C GLU A 252 -7.34 -16.75 -9.02
N LEU A 253 -6.47 -17.09 -8.08
CA LEU A 253 -6.31 -18.46 -7.60
C LEU A 253 -7.58 -18.96 -6.94
N HIS A 254 -8.21 -18.14 -6.09
CA HIS A 254 -9.47 -18.49 -5.46
C HIS A 254 -10.57 -18.75 -6.50
N VAL A 255 -10.76 -17.86 -7.49
CA VAL A 255 -11.76 -18.05 -8.56
C VAL A 255 -11.47 -19.28 -9.42
N LYS A 256 -10.20 -19.60 -9.69
CA LYS A 256 -9.83 -20.84 -10.39
C LYS A 256 -10.27 -22.08 -9.59
N ASN A 257 -10.10 -22.05 -8.27
CA ASN A 257 -10.49 -23.15 -7.39
C ASN A 257 -12.01 -23.21 -7.10
N GLN A 258 -12.75 -22.11 -7.31
CA GLN A 258 -14.22 -22.07 -7.18
C GLN A 258 -14.96 -22.94 -8.24
N VAL A 259 -14.29 -23.34 -9.31
CA VAL A 259 -14.89 -24.18 -10.36
C VAL A 259 -15.26 -25.54 -9.80
N ASP A 260 -14.47 -26.05 -8.85
CA ASP A 260 -14.62 -27.38 -8.26
C ASP A 260 -15.34 -27.35 -6.88
N SER A 261 -15.72 -26.17 -6.37
CA SER A 261 -16.33 -26.01 -5.05
C SER A 261 -17.86 -26.00 -5.08
N SER A 262 -18.47 -26.59 -4.04
CA SER A 262 -19.92 -26.53 -3.77
C SER A 262 -20.37 -25.21 -3.11
N THR A 263 -19.50 -24.20 -3.06
CA THR A 263 -19.77 -22.92 -2.39
C THR A 263 -20.93 -22.19 -3.08
N LYS A 264 -21.90 -21.75 -2.26
CA LYS A 264 -23.14 -21.10 -2.75
C LYS A 264 -22.90 -19.74 -3.39
N HIS A 265 -21.90 -18.98 -2.90
CA HIS A 265 -21.51 -17.69 -3.47
C HIS A 265 -20.32 -17.88 -4.41
N LYS A 266 -20.37 -17.24 -5.59
CA LYS A 266 -19.28 -17.27 -6.58
C LYS A 266 -18.84 -15.85 -6.90
N LEU A 267 -17.56 -15.57 -6.65
CA LEU A 267 -16.94 -14.27 -6.92
C LEU A 267 -16.66 -14.16 -8.42
N LYS A 268 -17.07 -13.06 -9.05
CA LYS A 268 -16.74 -12.78 -10.45
C LYS A 268 -15.62 -11.76 -10.55
N LEU A 269 -14.42 -12.24 -10.86
CA LEU A 269 -13.27 -11.42 -11.16
C LEU A 269 -13.30 -10.94 -12.63
N ARG A 270 -13.11 -9.64 -12.86
CA ARG A 270 -13.09 -9.03 -14.19
C ARG A 270 -11.77 -8.33 -14.44
N SER A 271 -11.00 -8.82 -15.42
CA SER A 271 -9.87 -8.08 -15.97
C SER A 271 -10.37 -7.06 -16.99
N SER A 272 -10.15 -5.78 -16.70
CA SER A 272 -10.67 -4.66 -17.50
C SER A 272 -9.61 -4.11 -18.45
N LEU A 273 -10.03 -3.40 -19.50
CA LEU A 273 -9.12 -2.76 -20.46
C LEU A 273 -8.42 -1.52 -19.88
N SER A 274 -9.06 -0.85 -18.93
CA SER A 274 -8.55 0.27 -18.13
C SER A 274 -9.20 0.26 -16.76
N GLU A 275 -8.67 1.06 -15.84
CA GLU A 275 -9.26 1.25 -14.52
C GLU A 275 -10.65 1.89 -14.61
N GLU A 276 -10.79 2.88 -15.49
CA GLU A 276 -12.06 3.55 -15.76
C GLU A 276 -13.14 2.57 -16.26
N ALA A 277 -12.82 1.73 -17.24
CA ALA A 277 -13.74 0.72 -17.74
C ALA A 277 -14.14 -0.30 -16.65
N GLY A 278 -13.20 -0.61 -15.76
CA GLY A 278 -13.46 -1.46 -14.60
C GLY A 278 -14.43 -0.83 -13.62
N TYR A 279 -14.21 0.43 -13.25
CA TYR A 279 -15.06 1.13 -12.29
C TYR A 279 -16.45 1.44 -12.88
N ALA A 280 -16.55 1.72 -14.19
CA ALA A 280 -17.81 1.80 -14.91
C ALA A 280 -18.61 0.48 -14.86
N PHE A 281 -17.94 -0.66 -15.08
CA PHE A 281 -18.56 -1.97 -14.93
C PHE A 281 -19.08 -2.20 -13.49
N LEU A 282 -18.27 -1.86 -12.48
CA LEU A 282 -18.65 -1.99 -11.08
C LEU A 282 -19.82 -1.06 -10.71
N THR A 283 -19.89 0.12 -11.31
CA THR A 283 -21.03 1.05 -11.17
C THR A 283 -22.32 0.40 -11.66
N GLY A 284 -22.31 -0.21 -12.84
CA GLY A 284 -23.46 -0.96 -13.36
C GLY A 284 -23.83 -2.18 -12.49
N ALA A 285 -22.84 -2.87 -11.92
CA ALA A 285 -23.08 -3.99 -11.01
C ALA A 285 -23.72 -3.52 -9.69
N ALA A 286 -23.18 -2.47 -9.07
CA ALA A 286 -23.70 -1.88 -7.85
C ALA A 286 -25.14 -1.35 -8.03
N ALA A 287 -25.42 -0.75 -9.19
CA ALA A 287 -26.78 -0.31 -9.55
C ALA A 287 -27.80 -1.46 -9.64
N GLN A 288 -27.36 -2.72 -9.75
CA GLN A 288 -28.22 -3.92 -9.69
C GLN A 288 -28.26 -4.56 -8.29
N GLY A 289 -27.74 -3.86 -7.27
CA GLY A 289 -27.67 -4.38 -5.90
C GLY A 289 -26.60 -5.45 -5.69
N LYS A 290 -25.57 -5.48 -6.54
CA LYS A 290 -24.42 -6.36 -6.36
C LYS A 290 -23.33 -5.69 -5.55
N ARG A 291 -22.73 -6.43 -4.61
CA ARG A 291 -21.60 -5.93 -3.84
C ARG A 291 -20.36 -5.89 -4.74
N ALA A 292 -19.79 -4.70 -4.92
CA ALA A 292 -18.77 -4.43 -5.92
C ALA A 292 -17.50 -3.86 -5.27
N LEU A 293 -16.32 -4.29 -5.75
CA LEU A 293 -15.03 -3.82 -5.24
C LEU A 293 -14.01 -3.56 -6.35
N MET A 294 -13.22 -2.51 -6.14
CA MET A 294 -12.04 -2.18 -6.94
C MET A 294 -10.79 -2.15 -6.05
N CYS A 295 -9.70 -2.74 -6.52
CA CYS A 295 -8.39 -2.69 -5.85
C CYS A 295 -7.40 -1.86 -6.69
N GLN A 296 -7.20 -0.58 -6.38
CA GLN A 296 -6.42 0.38 -7.19
C GLN A 296 -5.58 1.33 -6.34
N GLY A 297 -4.84 2.25 -6.95
CA GLY A 297 -4.12 3.31 -6.25
C GLY A 297 -3.36 4.22 -7.21
N SER A 298 -2.91 5.38 -6.74
CA SER A 298 -2.03 6.28 -7.52
C SER A 298 -2.62 6.71 -8.87
N GLN A 299 -1.90 6.51 -9.98
CA GLN A 299 -2.34 6.92 -11.32
C GLN A 299 -3.73 6.40 -11.67
N SER A 300 -4.04 5.18 -11.23
CA SER A 300 -5.36 4.56 -11.40
C SER A 300 -6.42 5.37 -10.69
N LEU A 301 -6.20 5.70 -9.42
CA LEU A 301 -7.14 6.48 -8.62
C LEU A 301 -7.37 7.88 -9.19
N ALA A 302 -6.32 8.53 -9.70
CA ALA A 302 -6.45 9.84 -10.36
C ALA A 302 -7.34 9.77 -11.62
N GLN A 303 -7.28 8.67 -12.38
CA GLN A 303 -8.15 8.46 -13.55
C GLN A 303 -9.61 8.17 -13.19
N LEU A 304 -9.87 7.70 -11.96
CA LEU A 304 -11.22 7.41 -11.48
C LEU A 304 -11.95 8.64 -10.91
N TYR A 305 -11.34 9.83 -10.93
CA TYR A 305 -11.86 11.02 -10.25
C TYR A 305 -13.30 11.35 -10.62
N GLU A 306 -13.65 11.25 -11.90
CA GLU A 306 -15.01 11.48 -12.37
C GLU A 306 -15.99 10.51 -11.71
N PHE A 307 -15.75 9.21 -11.78
CA PHE A 307 -16.66 8.22 -11.24
C PHE A 307 -16.77 8.26 -9.70
N MET A 308 -15.71 8.64 -9.00
CA MET A 308 -15.74 8.84 -7.55
C MET A 308 -16.69 9.97 -7.14
N ASN A 309 -17.02 10.91 -8.04
CA ASN A 309 -18.04 11.93 -7.82
C ASN A 309 -19.46 11.49 -8.22
N ILE A 310 -19.58 10.53 -9.15
CA ILE A 310 -20.88 10.05 -9.65
C ILE A 310 -21.52 9.07 -8.66
N ASN A 311 -20.76 8.10 -8.17
CA ASN A 311 -21.30 6.99 -7.38
C ASN A 311 -21.88 7.37 -6.01
N PRO A 312 -21.32 8.35 -5.27
CA PRO A 312 -21.97 8.87 -4.06
C PRO A 312 -23.36 9.45 -4.34
N GLY A 313 -23.50 10.22 -5.43
CA GLY A 313 -24.78 10.79 -5.85
C GLY A 313 -25.81 9.74 -6.25
N MET A 314 -25.36 8.63 -6.85
CA MET A 314 -26.23 7.50 -7.21
C MET A 314 -26.50 6.54 -6.05
N ARG A 315 -25.97 6.80 -4.84
CA ARG A 315 -26.14 5.96 -3.65
C ARG A 315 -25.66 4.51 -3.86
N LEU A 316 -24.52 4.36 -4.53
CA LEU A 316 -23.95 3.06 -4.88
C LEU A 316 -22.71 2.75 -4.02
N PRO A 317 -22.80 1.81 -3.05
CA PRO A 317 -21.68 1.45 -2.17
C PRO A 317 -20.66 0.58 -2.91
N ILE A 318 -19.72 1.20 -3.63
CA ILE A 318 -18.57 0.50 -4.22
C ILE A 318 -17.40 0.58 -3.25
N PHE A 319 -16.82 -0.57 -2.90
CA PHE A 319 -15.68 -0.62 -1.99
C PHE A 319 -14.40 -0.37 -2.78
N MET A 320 -13.66 0.66 -2.40
CA MET A 320 -12.36 0.97 -2.96
C MET A 320 -11.25 0.55 -1.98
N LEU A 321 -10.56 -0.53 -2.32
CA LEU A 321 -9.32 -0.90 -1.64
C LEU A 321 -8.17 -0.14 -2.30
N GLU A 322 -7.76 0.97 -1.68
CA GLU A 322 -6.65 1.78 -2.15
C GLU A 322 -5.33 1.26 -1.58
N LEU A 323 -4.42 0.77 -2.44
CA LEU A 323 -3.04 0.49 -2.02
C LEU A 323 -2.13 1.61 -2.53
N THR A 324 -1.65 2.43 -1.60
CA THR A 324 -1.07 3.73 -1.95
C THR A 324 0.31 3.65 -2.59
N ARG A 325 0.57 4.57 -3.53
CA ARG A 325 1.90 4.87 -4.10
C ARG A 325 1.93 6.25 -4.75
N ALA A 326 3.13 6.79 -4.92
CA ALA A 326 3.35 8.13 -5.45
C ALA A 326 2.76 8.42 -6.83
N LEU A 327 2.21 9.64 -6.98
CA LEU A 327 1.73 10.19 -8.26
C LEU A 327 2.88 10.84 -9.06
N ASN A 328 2.80 10.83 -10.40
CA ASN A 328 3.83 11.42 -11.28
C ASN A 328 3.81 12.98 -11.26
N PRO A 329 4.91 13.71 -11.61
CA PRO A 329 6.16 13.28 -12.25
C PRO A 329 7.27 12.82 -11.28
N GLY A 330 8.14 11.90 -11.75
CA GLY A 330 9.17 11.25 -10.94
C GLY A 330 8.76 9.85 -10.48
N THR A 331 8.31 9.00 -11.42
CA THR A 331 7.66 7.70 -11.20
C THR A 331 8.26 6.94 -10.02
N SER A 332 7.48 6.82 -8.97
CA SER A 332 7.84 6.04 -7.80
C SER A 332 6.72 5.04 -7.50
N ILE A 333 7.13 3.80 -7.26
CA ILE A 333 6.24 2.76 -6.74
C ILE A 333 6.13 2.85 -5.22
N LYS A 334 6.91 3.69 -4.54
CA LYS A 334 6.88 3.84 -3.08
C LYS A 334 5.54 4.44 -2.63
N PRO A 335 5.05 4.08 -1.44
CA PRO A 335 3.86 4.68 -0.86
C PRO A 335 4.00 6.20 -0.69
N ASP A 336 2.91 6.93 -0.89
CA ASP A 336 2.63 8.28 -0.40
C ASP A 336 1.10 8.44 -0.29
N HIS A 337 0.58 9.53 0.27
CA HIS A 337 -0.86 9.79 0.34
C HIS A 337 -1.34 10.80 -0.72
N THR A 338 -0.45 11.21 -1.62
CA THR A 338 -0.68 12.34 -2.53
C THR A 338 -1.95 12.17 -3.37
N THR A 339 -2.23 10.96 -3.87
CA THR A 339 -3.44 10.77 -4.69
C THR A 339 -4.69 10.66 -3.83
N THR A 340 -4.61 9.99 -2.68
CA THR A 340 -5.69 9.91 -1.69
C THR A 340 -6.13 11.32 -1.30
N MET A 341 -5.20 12.18 -0.89
CA MET A 341 -5.51 13.52 -0.41
C MET A 341 -6.08 14.43 -1.50
N ARG A 342 -5.78 14.18 -2.78
CA ARG A 342 -6.36 14.92 -3.91
C ARG A 342 -7.76 14.46 -4.32
N THR A 343 -8.18 13.30 -3.83
CA THR A 343 -9.40 12.62 -4.27
C THR A 343 -10.30 12.22 -3.12
N CYS A 344 -10.01 12.70 -1.91
CA CYS A 344 -10.76 12.40 -0.70
C CYS A 344 -12.08 13.19 -0.60
N ASP A 345 -12.18 14.35 -1.26
CA ASP A 345 -13.35 15.22 -1.24
C ASP A 345 -14.41 14.87 -2.31
N THR A 346 -14.49 13.60 -2.72
CA THR A 346 -15.40 13.16 -3.79
C THR A 346 -16.75 12.66 -3.28
N GLY A 347 -17.01 12.66 -1.97
CA GLY A 347 -18.25 12.16 -1.37
C GLY A 347 -18.18 10.71 -0.88
N GLU A 348 -16.96 10.15 -0.73
CA GLU A 348 -16.74 8.79 -0.24
C GLU A 348 -16.32 8.79 1.23
N ILE A 349 -16.64 7.70 1.96
CA ILE A 349 -16.09 7.48 3.30
C ILE A 349 -14.60 7.13 3.13
N VAL A 350 -13.69 7.78 3.84
CA VAL A 350 -12.25 7.51 3.72
C VAL A 350 -11.67 7.10 5.07
N ILE A 351 -11.16 5.87 5.15
CA ILE A 351 -10.55 5.29 6.35
C ILE A 351 -9.10 4.89 6.06
N PHE A 352 -8.18 5.23 6.98
CA PHE A 352 -6.76 4.90 6.92
C PHE A 352 -6.41 3.69 7.77
N GLY A 353 -5.62 2.79 7.18
CA GLY A 353 -5.13 1.57 7.80
C GLY A 353 -3.66 1.63 8.20
N ARG A 354 -3.30 0.94 9.30
CA ARG A 354 -1.95 1.01 9.88
C ARG A 354 -1.22 -0.34 9.98
N SER A 355 -1.95 -1.45 10.09
CA SER A 355 -1.35 -2.78 10.18
C SER A 355 -2.20 -3.80 9.47
N ILE A 356 -1.67 -5.00 9.22
CA ILE A 356 -2.41 -6.06 8.52
C ILE A 356 -3.72 -6.43 9.27
N GLN A 357 -3.68 -6.55 10.60
CA GLN A 357 -4.88 -6.81 11.42
C GLN A 357 -5.86 -5.64 11.36
N ASP A 358 -5.35 -4.41 11.51
CA ASP A 358 -6.15 -3.18 11.47
C ASP A 358 -6.85 -3.01 10.11
N ASN A 359 -6.15 -3.29 9.01
CA ASN A 359 -6.70 -3.28 7.66
C ASN A 359 -7.80 -4.31 7.48
N TYR A 360 -7.62 -5.52 7.99
CA TYR A 360 -8.62 -6.58 7.92
C TYR A 360 -9.90 -6.15 8.68
N ASP A 361 -9.76 -5.67 9.91
CA ASP A 361 -10.90 -5.25 10.73
C ASP A 361 -11.60 -4.01 10.15
N LYS A 362 -10.83 -3.00 9.72
CA LYS A 362 -11.36 -1.80 9.07
C LYS A 362 -12.04 -2.09 7.73
N SER A 363 -11.64 -3.14 7.02
CA SER A 363 -12.32 -3.56 5.80
C SER A 363 -13.77 -4.00 6.09
N PHE A 364 -13.98 -4.77 7.16
CA PHE A 364 -15.32 -5.15 7.61
C PHE A 364 -16.11 -3.97 8.14
N LEU A 365 -15.49 -3.13 8.98
CA LEU A 365 -16.09 -1.90 9.49
C LEU A 365 -16.61 -1.02 8.35
N LEU A 366 -15.75 -0.71 7.38
CA LEU A 366 -16.05 0.16 6.25
C LEU A 366 -17.17 -0.41 5.39
N LEU A 367 -17.10 -1.70 5.04
CA LEU A 367 -18.14 -2.33 4.22
C LEU A 367 -19.51 -2.26 4.90
N LYS A 368 -19.57 -2.56 6.20
CA LYS A 368 -20.81 -2.47 6.98
C LYS A 368 -21.31 -1.04 7.08
N LEU A 369 -20.41 -0.06 7.22
CA LEU A 369 -20.75 1.35 7.30
C LEU A 369 -21.34 1.86 5.98
N MET A 370 -20.71 1.55 4.84
CA MET A 370 -21.21 1.89 3.51
C MET A 370 -22.61 1.35 3.23
N GLU A 371 -22.95 0.19 3.81
CA GLU A 371 -24.24 -0.50 3.65
C GLU A 371 -25.22 -0.23 4.81
N SER A 372 -24.91 0.74 5.67
CA SER A 372 -25.80 1.16 6.75
C SER A 372 -26.99 1.97 6.21
N ASN A 373 -28.11 1.90 6.92
CA ASN A 373 -29.28 2.74 6.62
C ASN A 373 -28.86 4.21 6.62
N GLU A 374 -29.47 5.00 5.72
CA GLU A 374 -29.14 6.41 5.49
C GLU A 374 -27.74 6.70 4.93
N VAL A 375 -26.81 5.73 4.85
CA VAL A 375 -25.42 5.94 4.39
C VAL A 375 -25.22 5.63 2.91
N TRP A 376 -25.44 4.40 2.45
CA TRP A 376 -25.43 3.97 1.04
C TRP A 376 -24.51 4.75 0.06
N ILE A 377 -23.24 4.97 0.41
CA ILE A 377 -22.26 5.68 -0.42
C ILE A 377 -20.98 4.83 -0.55
N PRO A 378 -20.13 5.09 -1.57
CA PRO A 378 -18.84 4.42 -1.67
C PRO A 378 -17.96 4.67 -0.45
N GLY A 379 -17.02 3.76 -0.24
CA GLY A 379 -16.06 3.86 0.84
C GLY A 379 -14.70 3.35 0.41
N ARG A 380 -13.66 3.98 0.95
CA ARG A 380 -12.26 3.74 0.61
C ARG A 380 -11.46 3.38 1.86
N LEU A 381 -10.84 2.21 1.81
CA LEU A 381 -9.81 1.83 2.76
C LEU A 381 -8.44 2.13 2.14
N VAL A 382 -7.71 3.02 2.78
CA VAL A 382 -6.37 3.46 2.37
C VAL A 382 -5.34 2.62 3.11
N VAL A 383 -4.60 1.81 2.35
CA VAL A 383 -3.57 0.89 2.84
C VAL A 383 -2.22 1.27 2.25
N LYS A 384 -1.20 1.36 3.08
CA LYS A 384 0.13 1.76 2.62
C LYS A 384 0.78 0.67 1.77
N GLY A 385 0.98 0.99 0.50
CA GLY A 385 1.63 0.10 -0.45
C GLY A 385 3.03 -0.32 0.00
N PHE A 386 3.40 -1.56 -0.32
CA PHE A 386 4.65 -2.23 0.08
C PHE A 386 4.78 -2.50 1.58
N ILE A 387 4.62 -1.50 2.44
CA ILE A 387 4.77 -1.67 3.89
C ILE A 387 3.72 -2.63 4.42
N GLU A 388 2.45 -2.45 4.10
CA GLU A 388 1.40 -3.31 4.65
C GLU A 388 1.04 -4.46 3.71
N THR A 389 1.20 -4.24 2.40
CA THR A 389 0.79 -5.23 1.40
C THR A 389 1.81 -6.33 1.17
N HIS A 390 3.11 -6.07 1.43
CA HIS A 390 4.21 -7.01 1.16
C HIS A 390 4.95 -7.49 2.40
N THR A 391 4.79 -6.82 3.54
CA THR A 391 5.31 -7.34 4.80
C THR A 391 4.62 -8.66 5.12
N MET A 392 5.42 -9.66 5.47
CA MET A 392 4.91 -10.90 6.00
C MET A 392 4.59 -10.68 7.46
N SER A 393 3.36 -10.96 7.87
CA SER A 393 3.07 -11.26 9.26
C SER A 393 3.75 -12.59 9.54
N THR A 394 4.98 -12.59 10.05
CA THR A 394 5.62 -13.85 10.43
C THR A 394 4.80 -14.45 11.56
N GLN A 395 4.34 -15.69 11.38
CA GLN A 395 3.51 -16.39 12.35
C GLN A 395 4.16 -16.48 13.74
N CYS A 396 5.46 -16.24 13.84
CA CYS A 396 6.21 -16.36 15.07
C CYS A 396 6.03 -15.18 16.03
N GLN A 397 5.49 -14.02 15.61
CA GLN A 397 5.42 -12.84 16.50
C GLN A 397 4.02 -12.23 16.67
N ASN A 398 3.13 -12.23 15.66
CA ASN A 398 1.74 -11.78 15.83
C ASN A 398 0.82 -12.26 14.68
N PRO A 399 0.15 -13.42 14.77
CA PRO A 399 -0.73 -13.89 13.70
C PRO A 399 -1.99 -13.02 13.58
N VAL A 400 -2.41 -12.74 12.35
CA VAL A 400 -3.70 -12.08 12.08
C VAL A 400 -4.83 -12.99 12.55
N GLN A 401 -5.66 -12.48 13.45
CA GLN A 401 -6.85 -13.11 14.00
C GLN A 401 -8.03 -12.87 13.06
N LYS A 402 -8.28 -13.83 12.17
CA LYS A 402 -9.37 -13.79 11.20
C LYS A 402 -10.69 -14.20 11.84
N MET A 403 -11.79 -13.60 11.37
CA MET A 403 -13.12 -14.17 11.62
C MET A 403 -13.32 -15.40 10.75
N THR A 404 -14.19 -16.31 11.19
CA THR A 404 -14.73 -17.37 10.34
C THR A 404 -15.67 -16.79 9.28
N ASP A 405 -15.89 -17.51 8.19
CA ASP A 405 -16.82 -17.11 7.13
C ASP A 405 -18.26 -16.91 7.65
N GLU A 406 -18.65 -17.69 8.66
CA GLU A 406 -19.97 -17.58 9.31
C GLU A 406 -20.11 -16.32 10.14
N GLU A 407 -19.08 -15.97 10.93
CA GLU A 407 -19.02 -14.73 11.70
C GLU A 407 -19.03 -13.52 10.78
N ALA A 408 -18.20 -13.52 9.74
CA ALA A 408 -18.15 -12.47 8.73
C ALA A 408 -19.51 -12.27 8.06
N ASN A 409 -20.16 -13.37 7.63
CA ASN A 409 -21.50 -13.30 7.04
C ASN A 409 -22.52 -12.72 8.03
N LYS A 410 -22.51 -13.19 9.28
CA LYS A 410 -23.44 -12.74 10.32
C LYS A 410 -23.23 -11.26 10.65
N PHE A 411 -21.99 -10.79 10.73
CA PHE A 411 -21.66 -9.38 10.96
C PHE A 411 -22.13 -8.50 9.78
N LEU A 412 -21.87 -8.91 8.54
CA LEU A 412 -22.22 -8.16 7.33
C LEU A 412 -23.70 -8.27 6.92
N LYS A 413 -24.55 -8.99 7.66
CA LYS A 413 -26.00 -9.00 7.40
C LYS A 413 -26.55 -7.60 7.58
N GLY A 414 -27.20 -7.08 6.54
CA GLY A 414 -27.72 -5.72 6.52
C GLY A 414 -28.96 -5.59 5.63
N PRO A 415 -29.58 -4.39 5.66
CA PRO A 415 -30.67 -4.05 4.75
C PRO A 415 -30.20 -4.16 3.29
N LYS A 416 -31.14 -4.40 2.37
CA LYS A 416 -30.84 -4.33 0.93
C LYS A 416 -30.86 -2.88 0.50
N ASN A 417 -29.90 -2.47 -0.32
CA ASN A 417 -29.84 -1.10 -0.84
C ASN A 417 -31.18 -0.74 -1.52
N PRO A 418 -31.93 0.26 -1.02
CA PRO A 418 -33.23 0.62 -1.57
C PRO A 418 -33.12 1.48 -2.83
N TYR A 419 -31.93 1.93 -3.22
CA TYR A 419 -31.68 2.87 -4.33
C TYR A 419 -31.30 2.19 -5.66
N VAL A 420 -31.21 0.86 -5.67
CA VAL A 420 -30.81 0.08 -6.86
C VAL A 420 -31.97 -0.12 -7.84
N PHE A 421 -31.66 -0.53 -9.07
CA PHE A 421 -32.68 -0.92 -10.04
C PHE A 421 -33.52 -2.07 -9.50
N ASN A 422 -34.83 -1.95 -9.67
CA ASN A 422 -35.80 -2.94 -9.26
C ASN A 422 -36.75 -3.20 -10.44
N GLU A 423 -36.92 -4.46 -10.84
CA GLU A 423 -37.82 -4.83 -11.94
C GLU A 423 -39.28 -4.40 -11.68
N SER A 424 -39.69 -4.27 -10.41
CA SER A 424 -41.03 -3.80 -10.05
C SER A 424 -41.19 -2.28 -10.07
N GLU A 425 -40.08 -1.52 -10.15
CA GLU A 425 -40.09 -0.06 -10.12
C GLU A 425 -39.14 0.51 -11.18
N ASN A 426 -39.70 1.08 -12.24
CA ASN A 426 -38.93 1.76 -13.27
C ASN A 426 -38.25 3.00 -12.66
N ARG A 427 -36.93 2.95 -12.52
CA ARG A 427 -36.10 4.03 -11.99
C ARG A 427 -35.04 4.44 -13.01
N ALA A 428 -34.67 5.71 -12.99
CA ALA A 428 -33.49 6.23 -13.67
C ALA A 428 -32.44 6.61 -12.62
N LEU A 429 -31.17 6.35 -12.90
CA LEU A 429 -30.04 6.73 -12.05
C LEU A 429 -29.09 7.62 -12.86
N GLY A 430 -28.51 8.65 -12.22
CA GLY A 430 -27.58 9.57 -12.87
C GLY A 430 -28.23 10.42 -13.97
N VAL A 431 -29.47 10.84 -13.76
CA VAL A 431 -30.19 11.72 -14.69
C VAL A 431 -29.57 13.12 -14.70
N LEU A 432 -29.66 13.80 -15.84
CA LEU A 432 -29.24 15.20 -15.95
C LEU A 432 -30.11 16.06 -15.04
N ASP A 433 -29.46 16.76 -14.12
CA ASP A 433 -30.13 17.61 -13.16
C ASP A 433 -30.25 19.06 -13.66
N ILE A 434 -31.29 19.76 -13.21
CA ILE A 434 -31.44 21.21 -13.43
C ILE A 434 -30.91 21.97 -12.20
N ASP A 435 -30.44 23.21 -12.39
CA ASP A 435 -29.65 23.96 -11.39
C ASP A 435 -30.20 23.94 -9.95
N ALA A 436 -31.53 23.92 -9.76
CA ALA A 436 -32.15 23.88 -8.44
C ALA A 436 -31.94 22.57 -7.67
N HIS A 437 -31.93 21.43 -8.36
CA HIS A 437 -31.83 20.10 -7.74
C HIS A 437 -30.39 19.66 -7.54
N TYR A 438 -29.46 20.12 -8.37
CA TYR A 438 -28.05 19.76 -8.25
C TYR A 438 -27.47 20.13 -6.88
N PHE A 439 -27.86 21.29 -6.33
CA PHE A 439 -27.44 21.69 -4.99
C PHE A 439 -28.02 20.77 -3.91
N GLU A 440 -29.27 20.35 -4.05
CA GLU A 440 -29.95 19.44 -3.12
C GLU A 440 -29.29 18.05 -3.15
N GLU A 441 -28.89 17.56 -4.32
CA GLU A 441 -28.14 16.29 -4.44
C GLU A 441 -26.78 16.38 -3.74
N LYS A 442 -26.03 17.48 -3.93
CA LYS A 442 -24.74 17.67 -3.25
C LYS A 442 -24.90 17.77 -1.74
N PHE A 443 -25.93 18.47 -1.27
CA PHE A 443 -26.27 18.50 0.15
C PHE A 443 -26.65 17.11 0.67
N ALA A 444 -27.40 16.32 -0.09
CA ALA A 444 -27.75 14.95 0.30
C ALA A 444 -26.50 14.06 0.44
N ILE A 445 -25.52 14.15 -0.48
CA ILE A 445 -24.24 13.43 -0.37
C ILE A 445 -23.51 13.80 0.92
N ASP A 446 -23.47 15.09 1.27
CA ASP A 446 -22.86 15.58 2.51
C ASP A 446 -23.58 15.02 3.75
N GLN A 447 -24.92 15.03 3.77
CA GLN A 447 -25.70 14.41 4.85
C GLN A 447 -25.42 12.92 4.99
N ASN A 448 -25.22 12.20 3.89
CA ASN A 448 -24.89 10.77 3.91
C ASN A 448 -23.51 10.51 4.54
N LEU A 449 -22.54 11.39 4.29
CA LEU A 449 -21.23 11.34 4.96
C LEU A 449 -21.37 11.60 6.45
N ILE A 450 -22.15 12.60 6.86
CA ILE A 450 -22.43 12.89 8.28
C ILE A 450 -23.05 11.65 8.96
N HIS A 451 -24.07 11.05 8.34
CA HIS A 451 -24.68 9.82 8.85
C HIS A 451 -23.67 8.66 8.96
N ALA A 452 -22.69 8.57 8.07
CA ALA A 452 -21.60 7.59 8.19
C ALA A 452 -20.72 7.86 9.42
N GLY A 453 -20.45 9.13 9.73
CA GLY A 453 -19.73 9.54 10.94
C GLY A 453 -20.50 9.18 12.22
N ASP A 454 -21.81 9.41 12.22
CA ASP A 454 -22.70 9.08 13.34
C ASP A 454 -22.84 7.57 13.57
N ALA A 455 -22.91 6.79 12.50
CA ALA A 455 -23.03 5.33 12.57
C ALA A 455 -21.71 4.63 12.93
N PHE A 456 -20.57 5.29 12.74
CA PHE A 456 -19.23 4.69 12.88
C PHE A 456 -19.04 3.96 14.21
N ASP A 457 -19.32 4.63 15.33
CA ASP A 457 -19.03 4.11 16.67
C ASP A 457 -19.93 2.89 16.98
N THR A 458 -21.19 2.91 16.51
CA THR A 458 -22.11 1.77 16.65
C THR A 458 -21.59 0.56 15.88
N VAL A 459 -21.16 0.75 14.63
CA VAL A 459 -20.63 -0.35 13.80
C VAL A 459 -19.30 -0.87 14.37
N ALA A 460 -18.46 0.01 14.91
CA ALA A 460 -17.20 -0.37 15.56
C ALA A 460 -17.41 -1.19 16.83
N GLU A 461 -18.42 -0.83 17.65
CA GLU A 461 -18.82 -1.61 18.81
C GLU A 461 -19.40 -2.98 18.43
N GLU A 462 -20.20 -3.04 17.35
CA GLU A 462 -20.68 -4.31 16.81
C GLU A 462 -19.50 -5.19 16.39
N LEU A 463 -18.56 -4.68 15.59
CA LEU A 463 -17.40 -5.45 15.15
C LEU A 463 -16.54 -5.93 16.34
N SER A 464 -16.36 -5.08 17.34
CA SER A 464 -15.67 -5.44 18.59
C SER A 464 -16.31 -6.65 19.29
N LYS A 465 -17.64 -6.75 19.32
CA LYS A 465 -18.35 -7.91 19.90
C LYS A 465 -18.13 -9.20 19.11
N PHE A 466 -17.96 -9.12 17.79
CA PHE A 466 -17.68 -10.30 16.95
C PHE A 466 -16.21 -10.75 17.02
N THR A 467 -15.30 -9.79 17.15
CA THR A 467 -13.86 -10.05 17.10
C THR A 467 -13.21 -10.20 18.47
N GLU A 468 -13.92 -9.82 19.53
CA GLU A 468 -13.41 -9.68 20.90
C GLU A 468 -12.21 -8.71 21.02
N ARG A 469 -11.98 -7.89 19.99
CA ARG A 469 -10.94 -6.85 19.96
C ARG A 469 -11.51 -5.50 20.39
N GLN A 470 -10.63 -4.55 20.71
CA GLN A 470 -11.06 -3.20 21.08
C GLN A 470 -11.80 -2.53 19.90
N PRO A 471 -12.87 -1.76 20.16
CA PRO A 471 -13.55 -1.00 19.12
C PRO A 471 -12.59 -0.06 18.41
N ILE A 472 -12.66 -0.03 17.08
CA ILE A 472 -11.93 0.93 16.26
C ILE A 472 -12.48 2.32 16.57
N GLN A 473 -11.60 3.27 16.88
CA GLN A 473 -11.97 4.65 17.15
C GLN A 473 -11.78 5.51 15.89
N LYS A 474 -12.55 6.59 15.71
CA LYS A 474 -12.31 7.56 14.62
C LYS A 474 -10.92 8.21 14.71
N ILE A 475 -10.45 8.45 15.93
CA ILE A 475 -9.13 8.98 16.26
C ILE A 475 -8.53 8.13 17.38
N VAL A 476 -7.26 7.78 17.26
CA VAL A 476 -6.49 7.06 18.30
C VAL A 476 -5.45 8.00 18.89
N ARG A 477 -5.28 7.96 20.21
CA ARG A 477 -4.22 8.69 20.91
C ARG A 477 -3.25 7.74 21.57
N PHE A 478 -1.96 8.07 21.48
CA PHE A 478 -0.88 7.35 22.11
C PHE A 478 0.06 8.32 22.85
N PRO A 479 0.39 8.10 24.13
CA PRO A 479 -0.22 7.10 25.02
C PRO A 479 -1.69 7.43 25.30
N ARG A 480 -2.46 6.45 25.79
CA ARG A 480 -3.88 6.62 26.13
C ARG A 480 -4.05 7.41 27.44
N THR A 481 -3.78 8.72 27.38
CA THR A 481 -3.87 9.67 28.50
C THR A 481 -4.52 10.97 28.06
N ASP A 482 -5.10 11.72 29.00
CA ASP A 482 -5.59 13.09 28.78
C ASP A 482 -4.49 14.15 28.95
N GLU A 483 -3.35 13.76 29.52
CA GLU A 483 -2.22 14.63 29.83
C GLU A 483 -1.19 14.61 28.68
N ILE A 484 -1.49 15.30 27.57
CA ILE A 484 -0.57 15.47 26.45
C ILE A 484 -0.29 16.98 26.29
N ASP A 485 0.93 17.39 26.61
CA ASP A 485 1.37 18.79 26.44
C ASP A 485 1.77 19.07 24.97
N TYR A 486 2.38 18.09 24.30
CA TYR A 486 2.87 18.21 22.92
C TYR A 486 2.47 16.99 22.11
N CYS A 487 1.91 17.17 20.92
CA CYS A 487 1.55 16.02 20.10
C CYS A 487 1.91 16.14 18.62
N ILE A 488 2.18 14.99 18.02
CA ILE A 488 2.13 14.83 16.57
C ILE A 488 0.70 14.44 16.18
N VAL A 489 0.13 15.11 15.19
CA VAL A 489 -1.16 14.73 14.57
C VAL A 489 -0.89 14.24 13.16
N ALA A 490 -1.41 13.07 12.80
CA ALA A 490 -1.19 12.47 11.49
C ALA A 490 -2.33 11.53 11.11
N LEU A 491 -2.41 11.21 9.81
CA LEU A 491 -3.25 10.12 9.32
C LEU A 491 -2.71 8.78 9.86
N ASN A 492 -3.60 7.86 10.21
CA ASN A 492 -3.21 6.58 10.79
C ASN A 492 -2.41 5.74 9.78
N ASP A 493 -1.09 5.76 9.94
CA ASP A 493 -0.10 5.19 9.04
C ASP A 493 0.90 4.33 9.85
N PRO A 494 1.43 3.22 9.29
CA PRO A 494 2.44 2.38 9.96
C PRO A 494 3.69 3.15 10.41
N ASP A 495 4.06 4.26 9.77
CA ASP A 495 5.24 5.05 10.12
C ASP A 495 5.13 5.70 11.52
N LEU A 496 3.90 5.88 12.04
CA LEU A 496 3.66 6.50 13.35
C LEU A 496 4.14 5.66 14.54
N ILE A 497 4.36 4.35 14.36
CA ILE A 497 4.91 3.46 15.40
C ILE A 497 6.24 4.01 15.94
N THR A 498 7.05 4.63 15.08
CA THR A 498 8.33 5.22 15.49
C THR A 498 8.11 6.43 16.40
N ALA A 499 7.14 7.29 16.07
CA ALA A 499 6.80 8.46 16.88
C ALA A 499 6.24 8.06 18.25
N GLU A 500 5.42 7.01 18.29
CA GLU A 500 4.87 6.45 19.53
C GLU A 500 5.97 5.89 20.44
N TYR A 501 6.90 5.10 19.89
CA TYR A 501 8.05 4.59 20.64
C TYR A 501 8.89 5.72 21.26
N VAL A 502 9.13 6.79 20.51
CA VAL A 502 9.84 7.98 21.02
C VAL A 502 9.02 8.69 22.09
N ALA A 503 7.70 8.84 21.91
CA ALA A 503 6.83 9.46 22.89
C ALA A 503 6.85 8.72 24.24
N ASP A 504 6.82 7.39 24.23
CA ASP A 504 6.96 6.55 25.42
C ASP A 504 8.32 6.76 26.11
N SER A 505 9.40 6.82 25.33
CA SER A 505 10.74 7.08 25.87
C SER A 505 10.83 8.44 26.55
N LEU A 506 10.31 9.50 25.92
CA LEU A 506 10.31 10.86 26.46
C LEU A 506 9.43 10.99 27.71
N LYS A 507 8.35 10.21 27.79
CA LYS A 507 7.52 10.14 29.00
C LYS A 507 8.31 9.67 30.23
N THR A 508 9.24 8.72 30.07
CA THR A 508 10.12 8.29 31.17
C THR A 508 11.07 9.41 31.65
N GLN A 509 11.26 10.45 30.84
CA GLN A 509 12.06 11.64 31.16
C GLN A 509 11.20 12.80 31.69
N GLY A 510 9.91 12.57 31.93
CA GLY A 510 8.98 13.58 32.45
C GLY A 510 8.43 14.55 31.39
N ILE A 511 8.59 14.23 30.10
CA ILE A 511 8.02 15.03 29.00
C ILE A 511 6.69 14.39 28.59
N ASN A 512 5.60 15.15 28.74
CA ASN A 512 4.25 14.70 28.36
C ASN A 512 4.00 14.94 26.87
N CYS A 513 4.47 14.02 26.02
CA CYS A 513 4.20 14.06 24.59
C CYS A 513 3.44 12.83 24.09
N GLY A 514 2.79 12.97 22.93
CA GLY A 514 2.02 11.90 22.32
C GLY A 514 1.85 12.00 20.81
N VAL A 515 1.10 11.06 20.26
CA VAL A 515 0.74 10.93 18.86
C VAL A 515 -0.78 10.77 18.76
N VAL A 516 -1.41 11.56 17.91
CA VAL A 516 -2.83 11.51 17.58
C VAL A 516 -2.95 11.04 16.14
N SER A 517 -3.54 9.86 15.96
CA SER A 517 -3.67 9.18 14.66
C SER A 517 -5.12 9.20 14.21
N ILE A 518 -5.40 9.73 13.03
CA ILE A 518 -6.75 9.85 12.46
C ILE A 518 -7.05 8.60 11.62
N ASN A 519 -8.01 7.79 12.06
CA ASN A 519 -8.49 6.61 11.32
C ASN A 519 -9.53 7.00 10.27
N LEU A 520 -10.53 7.80 10.65
CA LEU A 520 -11.59 8.28 9.76
C LEU A 520 -11.23 9.68 9.28
N TYR A 521 -10.99 9.85 7.98
CA TYR A 521 -10.65 11.16 7.40
C TYR A 521 -11.84 11.85 6.75
N ARG A 522 -12.74 11.08 6.13
CA ARG A 522 -14.03 11.56 5.61
C ARG A 522 -15.16 10.63 6.10
N PRO A 523 -16.19 11.15 6.78
CA PRO A 523 -16.29 12.53 7.31
C PRO A 523 -15.18 12.83 8.32
N PHE A 524 -14.73 14.09 8.41
CA PHE A 524 -13.63 14.46 9.29
C PHE A 524 -14.10 14.60 10.75
N PRO A 525 -13.47 13.91 11.73
CA PRO A 525 -13.87 13.91 13.14
C PRO A 525 -13.35 15.16 13.88
N GLY A 526 -13.77 16.34 13.43
CA GLY A 526 -13.24 17.63 13.90
C GLY A 526 -13.55 17.93 15.37
N ASP A 527 -14.73 17.53 15.85
CA ASP A 527 -15.15 17.76 17.24
C ASP A 527 -14.36 16.86 18.20
N GLU A 528 -14.19 15.58 17.85
CA GLU A 528 -13.36 14.64 18.61
C GLU A 528 -11.89 15.07 18.62
N LEU A 529 -11.36 15.54 17.48
CA LEU A 529 -9.99 16.04 17.40
C LEU A 529 -9.80 17.28 18.28
N ARG A 530 -10.73 18.23 18.21
CA ARG A 530 -10.70 19.45 19.04
C ARG A 530 -10.70 19.12 20.52
N GLU A 531 -11.54 18.17 20.94
CA GLU A 531 -11.63 17.75 22.34
C GLU A 531 -10.32 17.09 22.82
N ILE A 532 -9.67 16.28 21.99
CA ILE A 532 -8.36 15.67 22.28
C ILE A 532 -7.26 16.74 22.39
N LEU A 533 -7.27 17.74 21.51
CA LEU A 533 -6.19 18.71 21.38
C LEU A 533 -6.34 19.96 22.27
N LYS A 534 -7.49 20.19 22.89
CA LYS A 534 -7.79 21.46 23.61
C LYS A 534 -6.79 21.86 24.69
N ASN A 535 -6.10 20.89 25.28
CA ASN A 535 -5.12 21.10 26.35
C ASN A 535 -3.66 21.03 25.87
N CYS A 536 -3.43 20.71 24.58
CA CYS A 536 -2.10 20.66 24.00
C CYS A 536 -1.51 22.07 23.90
N LYS A 537 -0.27 22.24 24.33
CA LYS A 537 0.48 23.51 24.23
C LYS A 537 1.01 23.75 22.83
N SER A 538 1.35 22.67 22.10
CA SER A 538 1.79 22.73 20.71
C SER A 538 1.45 21.44 19.98
N ILE A 539 1.10 21.57 18.71
CA ILE A 539 0.84 20.44 17.81
C ILE A 539 1.80 20.51 16.61
N ALA A 540 2.24 19.34 16.13
CA ALA A 540 2.98 19.20 14.88
C ALA A 540 2.18 18.28 13.96
N ILE A 541 1.88 18.74 12.75
CA ILE A 541 1.10 17.96 11.78
C ILE A 541 2.08 17.24 10.87
N LEU A 542 2.00 15.91 10.82
CA LEU A 542 2.84 15.07 9.98
C LEU A 542 2.01 14.49 8.84
N GLU A 543 2.48 14.72 7.62
CA GLU A 543 1.79 14.34 6.40
C GLU A 543 2.73 13.62 5.45
N PHE A 544 2.15 12.72 4.67
CA PHE A 544 2.85 11.92 3.67
C PHE A 544 2.40 12.27 2.25
N ASP A 545 2.04 13.53 2.06
CA ASP A 545 1.84 14.22 0.80
C ASP A 545 2.49 15.62 0.86
N ASN A 546 2.42 16.37 -0.23
CA ASN A 546 2.89 17.76 -0.26
C ASN A 546 2.08 18.55 -1.31
N TRP A 547 2.01 19.88 -1.15
CA TRP A 547 1.82 20.95 -2.16
C TRP A 547 0.73 21.98 -1.79
N SER A 548 1.14 23.04 -1.11
CA SER A 548 0.30 24.24 -0.86
C SER A 548 0.93 25.55 -1.37
N GLY A 549 2.11 25.49 -1.99
CA GLY A 549 2.83 26.64 -2.54
C GLY A 549 3.22 27.67 -1.47
N ARG A 550 2.28 28.53 -1.07
CA ARG A 550 2.45 29.64 -0.11
C ARG A 550 1.91 29.38 1.29
N SER A 551 0.89 28.53 1.46
CA SER A 551 0.16 28.43 2.74
C SER A 551 0.91 27.65 3.81
N GLY A 552 1.94 26.87 3.43
CA GLY A 552 2.59 25.90 4.32
C GLY A 552 1.68 24.69 4.57
N GLY A 553 2.26 23.50 4.75
CA GLY A 553 1.52 22.26 5.05
C GLY A 553 0.85 21.58 3.85
N GLY A 554 0.49 20.30 4.01
CA GLY A 554 -0.32 19.48 3.11
C GLY A 554 -1.82 19.59 3.41
N SER A 555 -2.62 18.63 2.94
CA SER A 555 -4.09 18.69 3.03
C SER A 555 -4.65 18.53 4.45
N LEU A 556 -4.12 17.61 5.26
CA LEU A 556 -4.49 17.47 6.67
C LEU A 556 -4.14 18.72 7.48
N ALA A 557 -3.01 19.38 7.20
CA ALA A 557 -2.62 20.61 7.86
C ALA A 557 -3.52 21.80 7.53
N GLN A 558 -4.25 21.76 6.40
CA GLN A 558 -5.26 22.74 6.07
C GLN A 558 -6.64 22.40 6.66
N GLU A 559 -6.89 21.12 6.89
CA GLU A 559 -8.11 20.62 7.51
C GLU A 559 -8.15 20.90 9.03
N ILE A 560 -7.00 20.84 9.70
CA ILE A 560 -6.79 21.13 11.14
C ILE A 560 -6.56 22.62 11.35
#